data_AF-A0A8D0BUG5-F1
#
_entry.id   AF-A0A8D0BUG5-F1
#
_cell.length_a   1.000
_cell.length_b   1.000
_cell.length_c   1.000
_cell.angle_alpha   90.00
_cell.angle_beta   90.00
_cell.angle_gamma   90.00
#
_symmetry.space_group_name_H-M   'P 1'
#
loop_
_entity.id
_entity.type
_entity.pdbx_description
1 polymer ?
#
loop_
_entity_poly.entity_id
_entity_poly.type
_entity_poly.pdbx_seq_one_letter_code
_entity_poly.pdbx_strand_id
1 'polypeptide(L)'
;MGSAPPSLIVGTLLLWAGLALVSGNHRPEICFLPADRGPCKAYKSHFFYNPDSNQCEKFIYGGCQGNENNFETLQKCRDTCVEKPGICPRPNRDLVTVCQEKCAHDWSCPGPQKCCSFGCLVKCADPV
;
A
#
# COMPACT_ATOMS: atom_id res chain seq x y z
N MET A 1 -17.19 51.66 -35.14
CA MET A 1 -18.22 50.62 -35.42
C MET A 1 -17.64 49.71 -36.50
N GLY A 2 -17.00 48.62 -36.10
CA GLY A 2 -16.34 47.68 -37.01
C GLY A 2 -16.62 46.27 -36.53
N SER A 3 -17.17 45.44 -37.42
CA SER A 3 -17.45 44.02 -37.26
C SER A 3 -16.17 43.18 -37.38
N ALA A 4 -15.98 42.18 -36.52
CA ALA A 4 -15.18 41.00 -36.82
C ALA A 4 -15.71 39.76 -36.06
N PRO A 5 -15.55 38.54 -36.62
CA PRO A 5 -16.40 37.37 -36.39
C PRO A 5 -15.78 36.34 -35.42
N PRO A 6 -16.48 35.22 -35.11
CA PRO A 6 -16.15 34.34 -34.00
C PRO A 6 -15.18 33.23 -34.40
N SER A 7 -14.22 32.91 -33.53
CA SER A 7 -13.39 31.69 -33.47
C SER A 7 -12.48 31.89 -32.25
N LEU A 8 -12.32 31.00 -31.26
CA LEU A 8 -12.12 29.56 -31.29
C LEU A 8 -12.58 28.98 -29.94
N ILE A 9 -13.56 28.08 -29.93
CA ILE A 9 -13.83 27.18 -28.81
C ILE A 9 -13.09 25.87 -29.10
N VAL A 10 -11.75 25.87 -29.00
CA VAL A 10 -10.97 24.62 -28.91
C VAL A 10 -9.69 24.95 -28.15
N GLY A 11 -9.61 24.63 -26.86
CA GLY A 11 -8.34 24.82 -26.14
C GLY A 11 -8.33 24.76 -24.61
N THR A 12 -9.43 24.43 -23.92
CA THR A 12 -9.44 24.39 -22.44
C THR A 12 -9.70 23.01 -21.83
N LEU A 13 -9.79 21.95 -22.66
CA LEU A 13 -9.94 20.56 -22.20
C LEU A 13 -8.61 19.80 -22.12
N LEU A 14 -7.48 20.48 -21.89
CA LEU A 14 -6.18 19.85 -21.59
C LEU A 14 -5.48 20.46 -20.37
N LEU A 15 -6.23 21.15 -19.49
CA LEU A 15 -5.73 21.67 -18.21
C LEU A 15 -6.42 21.04 -16.99
N TRP A 16 -6.99 19.85 -17.14
CA TRP A 16 -7.42 18.99 -16.01
C TRP A 16 -6.69 17.64 -15.97
N ALA A 17 -5.66 17.43 -16.81
CA ALA A 17 -4.80 16.25 -16.74
C ALA A 17 -3.71 16.37 -15.66
N GLY A 18 -3.98 17.11 -14.58
CA GLY A 18 -3.02 17.49 -13.54
C GLY A 18 -3.34 16.96 -12.14
N LEU A 19 -4.14 15.90 -11.98
CA LEU A 19 -4.48 15.30 -10.68
C LEU A 19 -4.52 13.76 -10.71
N ALA A 20 -3.43 13.14 -11.13
CA ALA A 20 -3.19 11.71 -10.87
C ALA A 20 -1.74 11.60 -10.35
N LEU A 21 -1.41 11.11 -9.16
CA LEU A 21 -2.15 10.62 -7.99
C LEU A 21 -1.33 11.09 -6.77
N VAL A 22 -1.95 11.70 -5.77
CA VAL A 22 -1.31 11.83 -4.45
C VAL A 22 -1.23 10.41 -3.89
N SER A 23 -0.08 9.74 -4.05
CA SER A 23 0.11 8.38 -3.55
C SER A 23 0.26 8.43 -2.03
N GLY A 24 -0.87 8.55 -1.33
CA GLY A 24 -0.95 8.23 0.09
C GLY A 24 -0.73 6.73 0.27
N ASN A 25 0.18 6.36 1.16
CA ASN A 25 0.42 5.01 1.69
C ASN A 25 -0.04 3.85 0.80
N HIS A 26 0.65 3.61 -0.33
CA HIS A 26 0.23 2.56 -1.25
C HIS A 26 0.68 1.19 -0.74
N ARG A 27 -0.26 0.49 -0.10
CA ARG A 27 -0.21 -0.95 0.14
C ARG A 27 0.19 -1.70 -1.15
N PRO A 28 0.94 -2.82 -1.08
CA PRO A 28 1.33 -3.56 -2.28
C PRO A 28 0.15 -3.94 -3.17
N GLU A 29 0.32 -3.88 -4.49
CA GLU A 29 -0.74 -4.19 -5.48
C GLU A 29 -1.32 -5.60 -5.30
N ILE A 30 -0.50 -6.57 -4.88
CA ILE A 30 -0.93 -7.95 -4.60
C ILE A 30 -2.04 -8.01 -3.55
N CYS A 31 -2.11 -7.04 -2.64
CA CYS A 31 -3.15 -6.99 -1.61
C CYS A 31 -4.51 -6.58 -2.17
N PHE A 32 -4.58 -6.11 -3.43
CA PHE A 32 -5.84 -5.75 -4.08
C PHE A 32 -6.34 -6.82 -5.05
N LEU A 33 -5.61 -7.92 -5.21
CA LEU A 33 -6.07 -9.06 -6.01
C LEU A 33 -7.16 -9.83 -5.25
N PRO A 34 -8.14 -10.45 -5.93
CA PRO A 34 -9.15 -11.27 -5.27
C PRO A 34 -8.54 -12.58 -4.74
N ALA A 35 -9.21 -13.25 -3.80
CA ALA A 35 -8.84 -14.62 -3.42
C ALA A 35 -9.03 -15.56 -4.62
N ASP A 36 -7.96 -16.22 -5.06
CA ASP A 36 -8.01 -17.15 -6.20
C ASP A 36 -7.61 -18.57 -5.79
N ARG A 37 -8.60 -19.47 -5.86
CA ARG A 37 -8.43 -20.89 -5.56
C ARG A 37 -7.58 -21.59 -6.63
N GLY A 38 -7.60 -21.13 -7.87
CA GLY A 38 -7.05 -21.84 -9.02
C GLY A 38 -7.80 -23.14 -9.37
N PRO A 39 -7.37 -23.85 -10.42
CA PRO A 39 -8.10 -24.99 -10.99
C PRO A 39 -7.83 -26.33 -10.28
N CYS A 40 -6.77 -26.43 -9.49
CA CYS A 40 -6.45 -27.66 -8.75
C CYS A 40 -7.44 -27.92 -7.61
N LYS A 41 -7.54 -29.18 -7.17
CA LYS A 41 -8.56 -29.66 -6.22
C LYS A 41 -8.02 -29.99 -4.83
N ALA A 42 -6.80 -29.57 -4.49
CA ALA A 42 -6.33 -29.69 -3.11
C ALA A 42 -7.18 -28.82 -2.17
N TYR A 43 -7.17 -29.17 -0.89
CA TYR A 43 -7.87 -28.43 0.16
C TYR A 43 -6.83 -27.80 1.10
N LYS A 44 -6.20 -26.71 0.67
CA LYS A 44 -5.20 -26.01 1.48
C LYS A 44 -5.80 -24.76 2.10
N SER A 45 -5.83 -24.69 3.42
CA SER A 45 -6.26 -23.48 4.14
C SER A 45 -5.17 -22.43 4.05
N HIS A 46 -5.41 -21.37 3.28
CA HIS A 46 -4.51 -20.23 3.14
C HIS A 46 -5.23 -18.94 3.56
N PHE A 47 -4.53 -17.81 3.49
CA PHE A 47 -5.06 -16.49 3.81
C PHE A 47 -4.92 -15.54 2.63
N PHE A 48 -5.91 -14.69 2.41
CA PHE A 48 -5.83 -13.56 1.48
C PHE A 48 -6.17 -12.29 2.26
N TYR A 49 -5.68 -11.15 1.80
CA TYR A 49 -6.08 -9.87 2.34
C TYR A 49 -7.37 -9.39 1.66
N ASN A 50 -8.38 -9.06 2.45
CA ASN A 50 -9.64 -8.47 2.01
C ASN A 50 -9.62 -6.96 2.28
N PRO A 51 -9.62 -6.11 1.23
CA PRO A 51 -9.62 -4.65 1.40
C PRO A 51 -10.92 -4.11 2.00
N ASP A 52 -12.06 -4.80 1.81
CA ASP A 52 -13.36 -4.34 2.30
C ASP A 52 -13.46 -4.45 3.83
N SER A 53 -12.92 -5.53 4.40
CA SER A 53 -12.86 -5.75 5.85
C SER A 53 -11.57 -5.23 6.49
N ASN A 54 -10.63 -4.78 5.65
CA ASN A 54 -9.26 -4.40 6.01
C ASN A 54 -8.51 -5.49 6.80
N GLN A 55 -8.76 -6.77 6.49
CA GLN A 55 -8.28 -7.91 7.27
C GLN A 55 -7.79 -9.07 6.40
N CYS A 56 -6.95 -9.91 6.98
CA CYS A 56 -6.55 -11.18 6.39
C CYS A 56 -7.57 -12.27 6.74
N GLU A 57 -8.19 -12.84 5.73
CA GLU A 57 -9.26 -13.83 5.84
C GLU A 57 -8.82 -15.19 5.30
N LYS A 58 -9.37 -16.27 5.84
CA LYS A 58 -9.07 -17.63 5.38
C LYS A 58 -9.82 -17.94 4.08
N PHE A 59 -9.15 -18.61 3.16
CA PHE A 59 -9.76 -19.20 1.97
C PHE A 59 -9.13 -20.56 1.63
N ILE A 60 -9.76 -21.30 0.72
CA ILE A 60 -9.24 -22.58 0.25
C ILE A 60 -8.47 -22.38 -1.05
N TYR A 61 -7.17 -22.63 -1.01
CA TYR A 61 -6.32 -22.69 -2.18
C TYR A 61 -6.30 -24.12 -2.77
N GLY A 62 -6.55 -24.21 -4.07
CA GLY A 62 -6.62 -25.44 -4.85
C GLY A 62 -5.27 -26.12 -5.05
N GLY A 63 -4.17 -25.41 -4.80
CA GLY A 63 -2.80 -25.94 -4.84
C GLY A 63 -2.03 -25.65 -6.13
N CYS A 64 -2.64 -25.00 -7.12
CA CYS A 64 -1.94 -24.49 -8.31
C CYS A 64 -2.67 -23.28 -8.92
N GLN A 65 -1.93 -22.45 -9.67
CA GLN A 65 -2.44 -21.37 -10.53
C GLN A 65 -3.49 -20.45 -9.87
N GLY A 66 -3.27 -20.09 -8.61
CA GLY A 66 -3.95 -18.91 -8.01
C GLY A 66 -3.17 -17.64 -8.33
N ASN A 67 -3.37 -16.60 -7.53
CA ASN A 67 -2.58 -15.35 -7.59
C ASN A 67 -1.78 -15.12 -6.28
N GLU A 68 -1.08 -13.99 -6.22
CA GLU A 68 -0.17 -13.61 -5.14
C GLU A 68 -0.86 -13.13 -3.85
N ASN A 69 -2.17 -12.85 -3.86
CA ASN A 69 -2.92 -12.62 -2.62
C ASN A 69 -3.24 -13.93 -1.91
N ASN A 70 -2.19 -14.69 -1.61
CA ASN A 70 -2.26 -16.06 -1.16
C ASN A 70 -1.08 -16.35 -0.24
N PHE A 71 -1.36 -16.39 1.06
CA PHE A 71 -0.36 -16.53 2.12
C PHE A 71 -0.63 -17.80 2.93
N GLU A 72 0.42 -18.57 3.20
CA GLU A 72 0.31 -19.81 4.00
C GLU A 72 -0.06 -19.54 5.47
N THR A 73 0.30 -18.36 5.99
CA THR A 73 0.07 -17.98 7.39
C THR A 73 -0.60 -16.62 7.49
N LEU A 74 -1.44 -16.47 8.53
CA LEU A 74 -2.07 -15.20 8.89
C LEU A 74 -1.04 -14.10 9.09
N GLN A 75 0.09 -14.43 9.74
CA GLN A 75 1.16 -13.47 10.03
C GLN A 75 1.77 -12.94 8.74
N LYS A 76 2.08 -13.80 7.77
CA LYS A 76 2.64 -13.38 6.48
C LYS A 76 1.69 -12.48 5.70
N CYS A 77 0.39 -12.77 5.73
CA CYS A 77 -0.62 -11.89 5.13
C CYS A 77 -0.66 -10.52 5.84
N ARG A 78 -0.70 -10.53 7.18
CA ARG A 78 -0.76 -9.29 7.98
C ARG A 78 0.47 -8.43 7.79
N ASP A 79 1.65 -9.04 7.81
CA ASP A 79 2.87 -8.32 7.50
C ASP A 79 2.75 -7.75 6.08
N THR A 80 2.42 -8.54 5.07
CA THR A 80 2.43 -8.02 3.69
C THR A 80 1.39 -6.91 3.42
N CYS A 81 0.19 -7.02 3.99
CA CYS A 81 -0.97 -6.24 3.56
C CYS A 81 -1.66 -5.43 4.65
N VAL A 82 -1.41 -5.65 5.94
CA VAL A 82 -2.12 -4.94 7.01
C VAL A 82 -1.21 -3.84 7.58
N GLU A 83 -1.73 -2.61 7.65
CA GLU A 83 -1.01 -1.52 8.30
C GLU A 83 -0.90 -1.79 9.80
N LYS A 84 0.27 -1.52 10.38
CA LYS A 84 0.45 -1.68 11.83
C LYS A 84 -0.22 -0.51 12.56
N PRO A 85 -0.88 -0.75 13.70
CA PRO A 85 -1.55 0.30 14.45
C PRO A 85 -0.57 1.32 15.04
N GLY A 86 -1.09 2.50 15.38
CA GLY A 86 -0.34 3.58 16.03
C GLY A 86 0.33 4.55 15.06
N ILE A 87 0.95 5.58 15.60
CA ILE A 87 1.54 6.68 14.82
C ILE A 87 3.06 6.70 15.04
N CYS A 88 3.81 7.12 14.02
CA CYS A 88 5.25 7.34 14.19
C CYS A 88 5.53 8.45 15.22
N PRO A 89 6.50 8.26 16.12
CA PRO A 89 6.88 9.32 17.06
C PRO A 89 7.40 10.54 16.28
N ARG A 90 7.22 11.74 16.83
CA ARG A 90 7.78 12.94 16.21
C ARG A 90 9.28 13.02 16.54
N PRO A 91 10.17 13.24 15.56
CA PRO A 91 11.58 13.43 15.85
C PRO A 91 11.80 14.74 16.61
N ASN A 92 12.82 14.77 17.46
CA ASN A 92 13.35 16.03 17.97
C ASN A 92 13.92 16.84 16.78
N ARG A 93 13.65 18.14 16.74
CA ARG A 93 14.14 19.04 15.67
C ARG A 93 15.66 19.15 15.63
N ASP A 94 16.34 18.90 16.76
CA ASP A 94 17.80 18.92 16.83
C ASP A 94 18.46 17.59 16.41
N LEU A 95 17.66 16.61 15.98
CA LEU A 95 18.17 15.31 15.55
C LEU A 95 18.83 15.42 14.17
N VAL A 96 20.11 15.80 14.16
CA VAL A 96 20.97 15.64 12.98
C VAL A 96 21.45 14.19 12.95
N THR A 97 21.05 13.47 11.91
CA THR A 97 21.38 12.06 11.74
C THR A 97 21.73 11.77 10.28
N VAL A 98 22.39 10.65 10.05
CA VAL A 98 22.72 10.21 8.69
C VAL A 98 21.45 9.71 8.02
N CYS A 99 21.26 10.09 6.76
CA CYS A 99 20.19 9.55 5.94
C CYS A 99 20.43 8.05 5.74
N GLN A 100 19.58 7.23 6.35
CA GLN A 100 19.64 5.78 6.21
C GLN A 100 18.24 5.24 6.05
N GLU A 101 18.02 4.41 5.04
CA GLU A 101 16.76 3.72 4.81
C GLU A 101 16.89 2.27 5.25
N LYS A 102 16.39 1.97 6.46
CA LYS A 102 16.46 0.62 7.05
C LYS A 102 15.20 -0.21 6.80
N CYS A 103 14.12 0.44 6.39
CA CYS A 103 12.84 -0.19 6.10
C CYS A 103 12.15 0.61 4.99
N ALA A 104 11.29 -0.05 4.22
CA ALA A 104 10.43 0.61 3.25
C ALA A 104 8.99 0.71 3.76
N HIS A 105 8.56 -0.27 4.57
CA HIS A 105 7.19 -0.39 5.05
C HIS A 105 7.14 -0.91 6.48
N ASP A 106 6.03 -0.68 7.18
CA ASP A 106 5.78 -1.16 8.55
C ASP A 106 6.10 -2.66 8.71
N TRP A 107 5.84 -3.44 7.68
CA TRP A 107 6.04 -4.87 7.67
C TRP A 107 7.46 -5.34 7.40
N SER A 108 8.35 -4.44 6.99
CA SER A 108 9.79 -4.69 7.04
C SER A 108 10.30 -4.68 8.50
N CYS A 109 9.53 -4.15 9.45
CA CYS A 109 9.93 -4.01 10.84
C CYS A 109 9.47 -5.18 11.71
N PRO A 110 10.26 -5.58 12.72
CA PRO A 110 9.90 -6.67 13.62
C PRO A 110 8.76 -6.27 14.58
N GLY A 111 7.94 -7.25 14.95
CA GLY A 111 6.89 -7.06 15.96
C GLY A 111 5.94 -5.90 15.64
N PRO A 112 5.61 -5.04 16.61
CA PRO A 112 4.66 -3.94 16.42
C PRO A 112 5.28 -2.69 15.79
N GLN A 113 6.59 -2.70 15.50
CA GLN A 113 7.29 -1.51 15.03
C GLN A 113 6.79 -1.06 13.66
N LYS A 114 6.66 0.25 13.50
CA LYS A 114 6.32 0.92 12.24
C LYS A 114 7.58 1.41 11.54
N CYS A 115 7.53 1.51 10.23
CA CYS A 115 8.59 2.11 9.45
C CYS A 115 8.38 3.62 9.40
N CYS A 116 9.17 4.34 10.17
CA CYS A 116 8.97 5.76 10.42
C CYS A 116 10.01 6.62 9.71
N SER A 117 9.54 7.69 9.08
CA SER A 117 10.37 8.72 8.48
C SER A 117 10.61 9.87 9.46
N PHE A 118 11.88 10.17 9.68
CA PHE A 118 12.38 11.26 10.51
C PHE A 118 13.22 12.21 9.64
N GLY A 119 12.58 12.80 8.63
CA GLY A 119 13.29 13.44 7.52
C GLY A 119 13.84 12.37 6.57
N CYS A 120 15.14 12.41 6.25
CA CYS A 120 15.77 11.41 5.39
C CYS A 120 16.13 10.08 6.09
N LEU A 121 16.07 10.03 7.43
CA LEU A 121 16.24 8.78 8.16
C LEU A 121 14.91 8.02 8.15
N VAL A 122 14.91 6.80 7.60
CA VAL A 122 13.78 5.88 7.61
C VAL A 122 14.17 4.64 8.41
N LYS A 123 13.52 4.43 9.55
CA LYS A 123 13.84 3.29 10.43
C LYS A 123 12.61 2.74 11.14
N CYS A 124 12.74 1.51 11.60
CA CYS A 124 11.77 0.90 12.51
C CYS A 124 11.77 1.64 13.85
N ALA A 125 10.58 1.99 14.32
CA ALA A 125 10.36 2.64 15.61
C ALA A 125 9.09 2.10 16.25
N ASP A 126 9.07 2.10 17.58
CA ASP A 126 7.86 1.77 18.33
C ASP A 126 6.82 2.90 18.13
N PRO A 127 5.56 2.56 17.84
CA PRO A 127 4.51 3.56 17.65
C PRO A 127 4.12 4.23 18.97
N VAL A 128 3.60 5.46 18.85
CA VAL A 128 2.90 6.21 19.92
C VAL A 128 1.39 6.15 19.74
#